data_AF-A0A0A7GFP2-F1
#
_entry.id   AF-A0A0A7GFP2-F1
#
_cell.length_a   1.000
_cell.length_b   1.000
_cell.length_c   1.000
_cell.angle_alpha   90.00
_cell.angle_beta   90.00
_cell.angle_gamma   90.00
#
_symmetry.space_group_name_H-M   'P 1'
#
loop_
_entity.id
_entity.type
_entity.pdbx_description
1 polymer ?
#
loop_
_entity_poly.entity_id
_entity_poly.type
_entity_poly.pdbx_seq_one_letter_code
_entity_poly.pdbx_strand_id
1 'polypeptide(L)'
;MQDLIELYRGLDRKDECILNAIFDNMWDFEYVPVHAIARECGMGEEKIELALKKLGGMRITENKYTEYLGASFTFKGLSVFSLKRLVNKNAISMLGNIMGEGKESVVYNAMSERYGEVVVKFHRVGYPSFKKVKEKRDYGSLHYTVLTVRSAKREYAALKKLYGYASVPQPVAWEGNAVVTRLIDAKELFRVKISNPEDVLDMILEEIRKMYSRGIVHGDLSQFNILVNSDGVWIIDFPQSVDTKDPMAQEYLERDVKNVLDYFERTYRLKKDLKEVMEYIKDEA
;
A
#
# COMPACT_ATOMS: atom_id res chain seq x y z
N MET A 1 7.86 -17.23 -0.66
CA MET A 1 8.32 -17.00 -2.05
C MET A 1 7.70 -18.00 -3.04
N GLN A 2 7.70 -19.31 -2.76
CA GLN A 2 7.15 -20.34 -3.67
C GLN A 2 5.67 -20.12 -4.06
N ASP A 3 4.82 -19.72 -3.13
CA ASP A 3 3.37 -19.63 -3.35
C ASP A 3 2.93 -18.62 -4.43
N LEU A 4 3.37 -17.35 -4.39
CA LEU A 4 2.88 -16.32 -5.31
C LEU A 4 3.35 -16.55 -6.77
N ILE A 5 4.58 -17.05 -6.95
CA ILE A 5 5.13 -17.37 -8.28
C ILE A 5 4.47 -18.63 -8.84
N GLU A 6 4.19 -19.63 -8.01
CA GLU A 6 3.42 -20.82 -8.41
C GLU A 6 2.01 -20.44 -8.87
N LEU A 7 1.31 -19.59 -8.12
CA LEU A 7 0.01 -19.04 -8.53
C LEU A 7 0.13 -18.26 -9.84
N TYR A 8 1.17 -17.44 -10.01
CA TYR A 8 1.39 -16.66 -11.23
C TYR A 8 1.49 -17.57 -12.48
N ARG A 9 2.24 -18.66 -12.36
CA ARG A 9 2.47 -19.63 -13.45
C ARG A 9 1.25 -20.53 -13.71
N GLY A 10 0.43 -20.77 -12.69
CA GLY A 10 -0.75 -21.65 -12.78
C GLY A 10 -1.98 -21.02 -13.44
N LEU A 11 -1.94 -19.71 -13.71
CA LEU A 11 -3.04 -18.97 -14.33
C LEU A 11 -2.95 -19.02 -15.86
N ASP A 12 -4.07 -19.43 -16.48
CA ASP A 12 -4.24 -19.41 -17.94
C ASP A 12 -5.04 -18.17 -18.41
N ARG A 13 -5.21 -18.00 -19.72
CA ARG A 13 -5.95 -16.87 -20.31
C ARG A 13 -7.42 -16.79 -19.87
N LYS A 14 -8.05 -17.93 -19.60
CA LYS A 14 -9.44 -17.98 -19.15
C LYS A 14 -9.51 -17.48 -17.71
N ASP A 15 -8.58 -17.93 -16.86
CA ASP A 15 -8.46 -17.45 -15.49
C ASP A 15 -8.23 -15.94 -15.47
N GLU A 16 -7.33 -15.42 -16.31
CA GLU A 16 -7.07 -13.98 -16.42
C GLU A 16 -8.32 -13.17 -16.83
N CYS A 17 -9.13 -13.68 -17.77
CA CYS A 17 -10.40 -13.03 -18.11
C CYS A 17 -11.31 -12.91 -16.89
N ILE A 18 -11.48 -14.02 -16.16
CA ILE A 18 -12.35 -14.09 -14.97
C ILE A 18 -11.86 -13.14 -13.88
N LEU A 19 -10.56 -13.10 -13.62
CA LEU A 19 -10.00 -12.21 -12.61
C LEU A 19 -10.14 -10.73 -13.01
N ASN A 20 -9.99 -10.38 -14.29
CA ASN A 20 -10.28 -9.01 -14.75
C ASN A 20 -11.76 -8.68 -14.54
N ALA A 21 -12.67 -9.60 -14.89
CA ALA A 21 -14.10 -9.37 -14.70
C ALA A 21 -14.50 -9.17 -13.23
N ILE A 22 -13.90 -9.97 -12.32
CA ILE A 22 -14.07 -9.76 -10.87
C ILE A 22 -13.54 -8.39 -10.46
N PHE A 23 -12.36 -7.99 -10.94
CA PHE A 23 -11.74 -6.70 -10.59
C PHE A 23 -12.53 -5.50 -11.11
N ASP A 24 -13.12 -5.59 -12.28
CA ASP A 24 -13.88 -4.47 -12.87
C ASP A 24 -15.24 -4.29 -12.19
N ASN A 25 -15.85 -5.39 -11.69
CA ASN A 25 -17.15 -5.36 -11.01
C ASN A 25 -17.07 -5.26 -9.48
N MET A 26 -15.89 -5.37 -8.87
CA MET A 26 -15.74 -5.37 -7.41
C MET A 26 -16.21 -4.06 -6.73
N TRP A 27 -16.41 -2.98 -7.50
CA TRP A 27 -16.88 -1.70 -6.96
C TRP A 27 -18.35 -1.75 -6.55
N ASP A 28 -19.14 -2.55 -7.24
CA ASP A 28 -20.58 -2.67 -7.02
C ASP A 28 -20.95 -3.92 -6.22
N PHE A 29 -20.06 -4.92 -6.20
CA PHE A 29 -20.31 -6.21 -5.56
C PHE A 29 -19.17 -6.61 -4.61
N GLU A 30 -19.51 -7.08 -3.41
CA GLU A 30 -18.55 -7.75 -2.53
C GLU A 30 -18.15 -9.12 -3.09
N TYR A 31 -19.13 -9.88 -3.58
CA TYR A 31 -18.94 -11.11 -4.34
C TYR A 31 -19.59 -10.92 -5.72
N VAL A 32 -18.75 -10.82 -6.75
CA VAL A 32 -19.21 -10.54 -8.11
C VAL A 32 -20.02 -11.74 -8.63
N PRO A 33 -21.28 -11.54 -9.09
CA PRO A 33 -22.13 -12.61 -9.56
C PRO A 33 -21.55 -13.36 -10.75
N VAL A 34 -21.75 -14.69 -10.82
CA VAL A 34 -21.31 -15.51 -11.95
C VAL A 34 -21.86 -15.04 -13.29
N HIS A 35 -23.14 -14.64 -13.35
CA HIS A 35 -23.73 -14.13 -14.59
C HIS A 35 -23.08 -12.83 -15.10
N ALA A 36 -22.57 -11.99 -14.20
CA ALA A 36 -21.83 -10.78 -14.56
C ALA A 36 -20.45 -11.13 -15.14
N ILE A 37 -19.72 -12.03 -14.48
CA ILE A 37 -18.43 -12.56 -14.95
C ILE A 37 -18.59 -13.25 -16.32
N ALA A 38 -19.63 -14.06 -16.46
CA ALA A 38 -19.95 -14.79 -17.69
C ALA A 38 -20.19 -13.84 -18.87
N ARG A 39 -20.96 -12.77 -18.64
CA ARG A 39 -21.23 -11.72 -19.63
C ARG A 39 -19.96 -11.04 -20.10
N GLU A 40 -19.10 -10.62 -19.18
CA GLU A 40 -17.85 -9.92 -19.54
C GLU A 40 -16.85 -10.82 -20.25
N CYS A 41 -16.74 -12.08 -19.85
CA CYS A 41 -15.85 -13.03 -20.49
C CYS A 41 -16.41 -13.65 -21.78
N GLY A 42 -17.69 -13.44 -22.11
CA GLY A 42 -18.35 -14.08 -23.24
C GLY A 42 -18.35 -15.61 -23.11
N MET A 43 -18.55 -16.13 -21.90
CA MET A 43 -18.55 -17.57 -21.61
C MET A 43 -19.84 -17.99 -20.90
N GLY A 44 -20.28 -19.24 -21.09
CA GLY A 44 -21.43 -19.78 -20.36
C GLY A 44 -21.16 -19.90 -18.86
N GLU A 45 -22.19 -19.70 -18.04
CA GLU A 45 -22.10 -19.69 -16.57
C GLU A 45 -21.47 -20.98 -16.02
N GLU A 46 -21.87 -22.16 -16.51
CA GLU A 46 -21.28 -23.45 -16.10
C GLU A 46 -19.75 -23.49 -16.23
N LYS A 47 -19.21 -22.87 -17.30
CA LYS A 47 -17.76 -22.81 -17.54
C LYS A 47 -17.08 -21.86 -16.56
N ILE A 48 -17.75 -20.77 -16.17
CA ILE A 48 -17.29 -19.85 -15.14
C ILE A 48 -17.30 -20.54 -13.77
N GLU A 49 -18.37 -21.26 -13.41
CA GLU A 49 -18.46 -21.98 -12.14
C GLU A 49 -17.34 -23.01 -11.96
N LEU A 50 -17.05 -23.79 -13.01
CA LEU A 50 -15.93 -24.74 -13.01
C LEU A 50 -14.58 -24.04 -12.83
N ALA A 51 -14.40 -22.89 -13.47
CA ALA A 51 -13.18 -22.10 -13.32
C ALA A 51 -13.05 -21.48 -11.93
N LEU A 52 -14.14 -20.94 -11.37
CA LEU A 52 -14.17 -20.44 -10.00
C LEU A 52 -13.88 -21.54 -9.00
N LYS A 53 -14.38 -22.76 -9.20
CA LYS A 53 -14.03 -23.92 -8.35
C LYS A 53 -12.53 -24.21 -8.36
N LYS A 54 -11.87 -24.17 -9.54
CA LYS A 54 -10.41 -24.28 -9.66
C LYS A 54 -9.70 -23.14 -8.91
N LEU A 55 -10.09 -21.89 -9.17
CA LEU A 55 -9.48 -20.69 -8.56
C LEU A 55 -9.65 -20.66 -7.04
N GLY A 56 -10.80 -21.12 -6.53
CA GLY A 56 -11.06 -21.28 -5.10
C GLY A 56 -10.19 -22.36 -4.47
N GLY A 57 -10.00 -23.50 -5.16
CA GLY A 57 -9.06 -24.55 -4.74
C GLY A 57 -7.60 -24.05 -4.65
N MET A 58 -7.22 -23.15 -5.55
CA MET A 58 -5.92 -22.45 -5.53
C MET A 58 -5.86 -21.28 -4.53
N ARG A 59 -6.96 -20.99 -3.82
CA ARG A 59 -7.12 -19.86 -2.89
C ARG A 59 -6.89 -18.49 -3.56
N ILE A 60 -7.18 -18.35 -4.84
CA ILE A 60 -7.14 -17.08 -5.59
C ILE A 60 -8.46 -16.32 -5.37
N THR A 61 -9.59 -17.03 -5.42
CA THR A 61 -10.90 -16.46 -5.14
C THR A 61 -11.49 -17.05 -3.87
N GLU A 62 -12.31 -16.26 -3.18
CA GLU A 62 -13.29 -16.74 -2.22
C GLU A 62 -14.64 -16.77 -2.94
N ASN A 63 -15.22 -17.96 -3.08
CA ASN A 63 -16.49 -18.15 -3.76
C ASN A 63 -17.56 -18.42 -2.73
N LYS A 64 -18.70 -17.72 -2.84
CA LYS A 64 -19.78 -17.82 -1.87
C LYS A 64 -21.12 -17.86 -2.60
N TYR A 65 -22.00 -18.74 -2.12
CA TYR A 65 -23.42 -18.67 -2.45
C TYR A 65 -24.11 -17.77 -1.44
N THR A 66 -24.69 -16.68 -1.92
CA THR A 66 -25.65 -15.86 -1.18
C THR A 66 -27.04 -16.11 -1.79
N GLU A 67 -27.53 -15.21 -2.62
CA GLU A 67 -28.69 -15.42 -3.50
C GLU A 67 -28.29 -16.10 -4.82
N TYR A 68 -27.03 -15.92 -5.20
CA TYR A 68 -26.39 -16.49 -6.38
C TYR A 68 -24.95 -16.88 -6.02
N LEU A 69 -24.30 -17.67 -6.89
CA LEU A 69 -22.85 -17.87 -6.80
C LEU A 69 -22.15 -16.56 -7.16
N GLY A 70 -21.31 -16.07 -6.25
CA GLY A 70 -20.43 -14.95 -6.50
C GLY A 70 -18.99 -15.24 -6.06
N ALA A 71 -18.06 -14.44 -6.58
CA ALA A 71 -16.63 -14.56 -6.28
C ALA A 71 -16.02 -13.22 -5.89
N SER A 72 -15.11 -13.25 -4.92
CA SER A 72 -14.26 -12.13 -4.54
C SER A 72 -12.80 -12.56 -4.53
N PHE A 73 -11.88 -11.61 -4.54
CA PHE A 73 -10.46 -11.92 -4.41
C PHE A 73 -10.09 -12.28 -2.97
N THR A 74 -9.25 -13.30 -2.82
CA THR A 74 -8.41 -13.40 -1.62
C THR A 74 -7.24 -12.41 -1.72
N PHE A 75 -6.52 -12.19 -0.62
CA PHE A 75 -5.26 -11.43 -0.65
C PHE A 75 -4.27 -11.95 -1.71
N LYS A 76 -4.07 -13.27 -1.77
CA LYS A 76 -3.13 -13.89 -2.71
C LYS A 76 -3.61 -13.73 -4.14
N GLY A 77 -4.91 -13.89 -4.39
CA GLY A 77 -5.50 -13.71 -5.70
C GLY A 77 -5.36 -12.28 -6.22
N LEU A 78 -5.65 -11.28 -5.39
CA LEU A 78 -5.48 -9.88 -5.77
C LEU A 78 -3.99 -9.54 -5.99
N SER A 79 -3.10 -10.11 -5.19
CA SER A 79 -1.65 -9.87 -5.31
C SER A 79 -1.10 -10.48 -6.61
N VAL A 80 -1.48 -11.71 -6.98
CA VAL A 80 -1.03 -12.33 -8.23
C VAL A 80 -1.63 -11.64 -9.46
N PHE A 81 -2.89 -11.21 -9.37
CA PHE A 81 -3.55 -10.39 -10.39
C PHE A 81 -2.78 -9.08 -10.61
N SER A 82 -2.47 -8.37 -9.53
CA SER A 82 -1.71 -7.11 -9.57
C SER A 82 -0.30 -7.32 -10.13
N LEU A 83 0.38 -8.40 -9.73
CA LEU A 83 1.71 -8.76 -10.22
C LEU A 83 1.71 -9.00 -11.73
N LYS A 84 0.73 -9.73 -12.29
CA LYS A 84 0.59 -9.92 -13.74
C LYS A 84 0.49 -8.59 -14.49
N ARG A 85 -0.32 -7.66 -14.00
CA ARG A 85 -0.48 -6.33 -14.63
C ARG A 85 0.79 -5.50 -14.53
N LEU A 86 1.53 -5.58 -13.43
CA LEU A 86 2.83 -4.92 -13.28
C LEU A 86 3.89 -5.48 -14.22
N VAL A 87 3.94 -6.80 -14.41
CA VAL A 87 4.83 -7.45 -15.40
C VAL A 87 4.46 -7.01 -16.81
N ASN A 88 3.17 -7.00 -17.17
CA ASN A 88 2.71 -6.53 -18.49
C ASN A 88 3.04 -5.05 -18.75
N LYS A 89 3.21 -4.25 -17.70
CA LYS A 89 3.66 -2.84 -17.77
C LYS A 89 5.18 -2.67 -17.77
N ASN A 90 5.95 -3.76 -17.79
CA ASN A 90 7.41 -3.76 -17.65
C ASN A 90 7.90 -3.07 -16.36
N ALA A 91 7.05 -3.03 -15.32
CA ALA A 91 7.42 -2.47 -14.02
C ALA A 91 8.25 -3.46 -13.19
N ILE A 92 8.08 -4.77 -13.43
CA ILE A 92 8.80 -5.86 -12.76
C ILE A 92 9.16 -6.91 -13.82
N SER A 93 10.40 -7.39 -13.82
CA SER A 93 10.86 -8.53 -14.62
C SER A 93 11.17 -9.76 -13.76
N MET A 94 11.61 -9.57 -12.51
CA MET A 94 11.84 -10.68 -11.57
C MET A 94 11.36 -10.32 -10.17
N LEU A 95 10.64 -11.24 -9.52
CA LEU A 95 10.26 -11.12 -8.11
C LEU A 95 11.29 -11.87 -7.24
N GLY A 96 11.78 -11.21 -6.21
CA GLY A 96 12.74 -11.74 -5.26
C GLY A 96 12.10 -12.30 -3.98
N ASN A 97 12.84 -12.19 -2.89
CA ASN A 97 12.45 -12.63 -1.56
C ASN A 97 11.51 -11.63 -0.89
N ILE A 98 10.86 -12.08 0.18
CA ILE A 98 10.12 -11.21 1.09
C ILE A 98 11.13 -10.39 1.88
N MET A 99 11.00 -9.07 1.84
CA MET A 99 11.76 -8.13 2.68
C MET A 99 11.06 -7.87 4.02
N GLY A 100 9.73 -7.88 4.02
CA GLY A 100 8.93 -7.61 5.20
C GLY A 100 7.50 -8.12 5.04
N GLU A 101 6.95 -8.65 6.13
CA GLU A 101 5.56 -9.07 6.21
C GLU A 101 4.94 -8.52 7.50
N GLY A 102 3.95 -7.64 7.35
CA GLY A 102 3.26 -6.97 8.46
C GLY A 102 1.75 -7.10 8.32
N LYS A 103 0.98 -6.71 9.34
CA LYS A 103 -0.49 -6.88 9.32
C LYS A 103 -1.19 -6.21 8.13
N GLU A 104 -0.55 -5.21 7.53
CA GLU A 104 -1.15 -4.36 6.49
C GLU A 104 -0.49 -4.49 5.11
N SER A 105 0.65 -5.19 5.00
CA SER A 105 1.28 -5.42 3.70
C SER A 105 2.26 -6.59 3.71
N VAL A 106 2.60 -7.05 2.51
CA VAL A 106 3.75 -7.92 2.25
C VAL A 106 4.62 -7.25 1.21
N VAL A 107 5.91 -7.14 1.51
CA VAL A 107 6.90 -6.39 0.73
C VAL A 107 7.93 -7.36 0.16
N TYR A 108 8.18 -7.27 -1.13
CA TYR A 108 9.15 -8.09 -1.86
C TYR A 108 10.24 -7.19 -2.47
N ASN A 109 11.48 -7.66 -2.48
CA ASN A 109 12.46 -7.11 -3.42
C ASN A 109 12.17 -7.64 -4.83
N ALA A 110 12.52 -6.88 -5.85
CA ALA A 110 12.30 -7.24 -7.24
C ALA A 110 13.28 -6.52 -8.16
N MET A 111 13.37 -7.00 -9.40
CA MET A 111 14.11 -6.36 -10.47
C MET A 111 13.15 -5.86 -11.54
N SER A 112 13.52 -4.74 -12.15
CA SER A 112 12.94 -4.22 -13.38
C SER A 112 14.06 -4.00 -14.39
N GLU A 113 13.85 -4.43 -15.63
CA GLU A 113 14.78 -4.13 -16.74
C GLU A 113 14.87 -2.62 -17.01
N ARG A 114 13.78 -1.88 -16.75
CA ARG A 114 13.72 -0.43 -16.99
C ARG A 114 14.22 0.40 -15.81
N TYR A 115 13.94 -0.05 -14.59
CA TYR A 115 14.16 0.75 -13.37
C TYR A 115 15.25 0.20 -12.45
N GLY A 116 15.86 -0.95 -12.76
CA GLY A 116 16.84 -1.61 -11.89
C GLY A 116 16.18 -2.25 -10.67
N GLU A 117 16.83 -2.14 -9.51
CA GLU A 117 16.30 -2.65 -8.24
C GLU A 117 15.07 -1.87 -7.77
N VAL A 118 13.99 -2.61 -7.52
CA VAL A 118 12.68 -2.09 -7.11
C VAL A 118 12.12 -2.90 -5.95
N VAL A 119 11.13 -2.33 -5.28
CA VAL A 119 10.37 -2.95 -4.20
C VAL A 119 8.91 -3.03 -4.63
N VAL A 120 8.25 -4.15 -4.32
CA VAL A 120 6.82 -4.36 -4.59
C VAL A 120 6.11 -4.58 -3.28
N LYS A 121 5.20 -3.67 -2.94
CA LYS A 121 4.39 -3.72 -1.72
C LYS A 121 2.95 -4.10 -2.07
N PHE A 122 2.53 -5.29 -1.64
CA PHE A 122 1.15 -5.75 -1.74
C PHE A 122 0.39 -5.39 -0.47
N HIS A 123 -0.65 -4.57 -0.61
CA HIS A 123 -1.49 -4.11 0.50
C HIS A 123 -2.50 -5.18 0.92
N ARG A 124 -2.70 -5.31 2.23
CA ARG A 124 -3.78 -6.07 2.87
C ARG A 124 -4.43 -5.22 3.96
N VAL A 125 -5.74 -5.33 4.14
CA VAL A 125 -6.39 -4.63 5.26
C VAL A 125 -6.30 -5.51 6.51
N GLY A 126 -5.80 -4.97 7.61
CA GLY A 126 -5.76 -5.67 8.89
C GLY A 126 -7.17 -5.86 9.49
N TYR A 127 -7.41 -7.02 10.11
CA TYR A 127 -8.70 -7.39 10.73
C TYR A 127 -9.27 -6.36 11.73
N PRO A 128 -8.46 -5.69 12.59
CA PRO A 128 -8.96 -4.64 13.49
C PRO A 128 -9.36 -3.34 12.76
N SER A 129 -8.62 -2.97 11.72
CA SER A 129 -8.89 -1.80 10.89
C SER A 129 -10.19 -1.99 10.09
N PHE A 130 -10.47 -3.22 9.65
CA PHE A 130 -11.71 -3.58 8.97
C PHE A 130 -12.96 -3.43 9.86
N LYS A 131 -12.90 -3.84 11.13
CA LYS A 131 -14.02 -3.66 12.08
C LYS A 131 -14.33 -2.18 12.35
N LYS A 132 -13.31 -1.37 12.64
CA LYS A 132 -13.48 0.07 12.92
C LYS A 132 -14.01 0.86 11.71
N VAL A 133 -13.63 0.46 10.49
CA VAL A 133 -14.16 1.08 9.26
C VAL A 133 -15.63 0.72 9.04
N LYS A 134 -16.01 -0.53 9.33
CA LYS A 134 -17.40 -0.99 9.22
C LYS A 134 -18.35 -0.33 10.23
N GLU A 135 -17.84 0.03 11.41
CA GLU A 135 -18.63 0.68 12.48
C GLU A 135 -18.87 2.19 12.25
N LYS A 136 -18.06 2.86 11.41
CA LYS A 136 -18.09 4.33 11.26
C LYS A 136 -18.83 4.86 10.03
N ARG A 137 -19.25 4.02 9.07
CA ARG A 137 -19.87 4.50 7.81
C ARG A 137 -21.04 3.65 7.36
N ASP A 138 -22.18 4.32 7.15
CA ASP A 138 -23.47 3.74 6.75
C ASP A 138 -23.70 3.85 5.22
N TYR A 139 -22.65 3.63 4.42
CA TYR A 139 -22.74 3.59 2.96
C TYR A 139 -22.25 2.22 2.46
N GLY A 140 -23.05 1.60 1.58
CA GLY A 140 -22.78 0.27 1.02
C GLY A 140 -21.41 0.13 0.35
N SER A 141 -20.90 -1.12 0.32
CA SER A 141 -19.77 -1.65 -0.48
C SER A 141 -18.31 -1.33 -0.08
N LEU A 142 -18.01 -0.98 1.18
CA LEU A 142 -16.62 -0.99 1.69
C LEU A 142 -16.18 -2.40 2.13
N HIS A 143 -15.87 -3.25 1.16
CA HIS A 143 -15.34 -4.61 1.42
C HIS A 143 -13.81 -4.68 1.26
N TYR A 144 -13.25 -5.82 1.66
CA TYR A 144 -11.81 -6.05 1.77
C TYR A 144 -11.04 -5.64 0.51
N THR A 145 -11.48 -6.11 -0.65
CA THR A 145 -10.81 -5.89 -1.94
C THR A 145 -10.80 -4.40 -2.29
N VAL A 146 -11.94 -3.71 -2.14
CA VAL A 146 -12.03 -2.26 -2.40
C VAL A 146 -11.11 -1.46 -1.47
N LEU A 147 -11.06 -1.80 -0.19
CA LEU A 147 -10.23 -1.12 0.79
C LEU A 147 -8.73 -1.32 0.52
N THR A 148 -8.29 -2.53 0.14
CA THR A 148 -6.89 -2.81 -0.18
C THR A 148 -6.42 -2.05 -1.42
N VAL A 149 -7.24 -2.05 -2.49
CA VAL A 149 -6.93 -1.30 -3.73
C VAL A 149 -6.88 0.20 -3.47
N ARG A 150 -7.83 0.75 -2.68
CA ARG A 150 -7.82 2.16 -2.30
C ARG A 150 -6.59 2.55 -1.49
N SER A 151 -6.13 1.68 -0.60
CA SER A 151 -4.91 1.91 0.20
C SER A 151 -3.68 2.02 -0.68
N ALA A 152 -3.49 1.06 -1.60
CA ALA A 152 -2.40 1.08 -2.57
C ALA A 152 -2.46 2.32 -3.49
N LYS A 153 -3.66 2.67 -3.98
CA LYS A 153 -3.90 3.86 -4.81
C LYS A 153 -3.47 5.13 -4.09
N ARG A 154 -3.84 5.27 -2.81
CA ARG A 154 -3.55 6.45 -2.00
C ARG A 154 -2.04 6.58 -1.76
N GLU A 155 -1.37 5.50 -1.37
CA GLU A 155 0.09 5.53 -1.21
C GLU A 155 0.79 5.96 -2.50
N TYR A 156 0.44 5.35 -3.64
CA TYR A 156 1.06 5.71 -4.91
C TYR A 156 0.77 7.16 -5.32
N ALA A 157 -0.43 7.68 -5.04
CA ALA A 157 -0.78 9.07 -5.30
C ALA A 157 0.03 10.05 -4.44
N ALA A 158 0.20 9.75 -3.14
CA ALA A 158 1.03 10.55 -2.24
C ALA A 158 2.49 10.55 -2.70
N LEU A 159 3.07 9.37 -2.98
CA LEU A 159 4.44 9.25 -3.49
C LEU A 159 4.64 10.05 -4.78
N LYS A 160 3.68 10.01 -5.72
CA LYS A 160 3.76 10.81 -6.95
C LYS A 160 3.70 12.32 -6.73
N LYS A 161 2.97 12.78 -5.71
CA LYS A 161 2.87 14.21 -5.36
C LYS A 161 4.15 14.71 -4.67
N LEU A 162 4.81 13.83 -3.92
CA LEU A 162 5.96 14.15 -3.07
C LEU A 162 7.32 13.93 -3.74
N TYR A 163 7.45 12.95 -4.64
CA TYR A 163 8.73 12.62 -5.26
C TYR A 163 9.32 13.80 -6.04
N GLY A 164 10.61 14.06 -5.82
CA GLY A 164 11.32 15.23 -6.34
C GLY A 164 11.15 16.51 -5.51
N TYR A 165 10.37 16.45 -4.41
CA TYR A 165 10.19 17.56 -3.48
C TYR A 165 10.52 17.18 -2.05
N ALA A 166 10.01 16.03 -1.59
CA ALA A 166 10.38 15.39 -0.34
C ALA A 166 11.17 14.10 -0.61
N SER A 167 11.97 13.68 0.37
CA SER A 167 12.77 12.48 0.36
C SER A 167 11.88 11.26 0.58
N VAL A 168 11.32 10.77 -0.52
CA VAL A 168 10.46 9.58 -0.59
C VAL A 168 10.96 8.64 -1.69
N PRO A 169 10.62 7.33 -1.65
CA PRO A 169 10.96 6.41 -2.72
C PRO A 169 10.37 6.87 -4.07
N GLN A 170 11.14 6.74 -5.14
CA GLN A 170 10.63 7.02 -6.48
C GLN A 170 9.47 6.07 -6.81
N PRO A 171 8.26 6.57 -7.07
CA PRO A 171 7.13 5.74 -7.47
C PRO A 171 7.31 5.27 -8.92
N VAL A 172 7.22 3.96 -9.13
CA VAL A 172 7.36 3.33 -10.45
C VAL A 172 5.99 3.03 -11.05
N ALA A 173 5.17 2.24 -10.37
CA ALA A 173 3.87 1.80 -10.88
C ALA A 173 2.90 1.43 -9.75
N TRP A 174 1.62 1.38 -10.08
CA TRP A 174 0.55 0.86 -9.20
C TRP A 174 -0.44 0.06 -10.03
N GLU A 175 -0.83 -1.12 -9.54
CA GLU A 175 -1.89 -1.99 -10.08
C GLU A 175 -2.58 -2.71 -8.93
N GLY A 176 -3.91 -2.75 -8.93
CA GLY A 176 -4.69 -3.41 -7.88
C GLY A 176 -4.24 -3.02 -6.47
N ASN A 177 -3.78 -3.99 -5.67
CA ASN A 177 -3.27 -3.75 -4.32
C ASN A 177 -1.74 -3.54 -4.25
N ALA A 178 -1.05 -3.47 -5.38
CA ALA A 178 0.40 -3.44 -5.45
C ALA A 178 0.95 -2.07 -5.83
N VAL A 179 1.92 -1.57 -5.06
CA VAL A 179 2.71 -0.38 -5.38
C VAL A 179 4.16 -0.80 -5.62
N VAL A 180 4.76 -0.29 -6.70
CA VAL A 180 6.18 -0.49 -7.03
C VAL A 180 6.91 0.82 -6.84
N THR A 181 8.01 0.79 -6.08
CA THR A 181 8.92 1.92 -5.90
C THR A 181 10.35 1.49 -6.20
N ARG A 182 11.25 2.45 -6.42
CA ARG A 182 12.68 2.16 -6.37
C ARG A 182 13.10 1.71 -4.97
N LEU A 183 14.03 0.76 -4.92
CA LEU A 183 14.66 0.34 -3.67
C LEU A 183 15.48 1.52 -3.11
N ILE A 184 15.34 1.76 -1.80
CA ILE A 184 16.20 2.66 -1.04
C ILE A 184 17.12 1.78 -0.20
N ASP A 185 18.44 1.93 -0.39
CA ASP A 185 19.44 1.22 0.41
C ASP A 185 19.64 1.91 1.77
N ALA A 186 18.64 1.76 2.64
CA ALA A 186 18.60 2.34 3.97
C ALA A 186 17.88 1.40 4.94
N LYS A 187 18.08 1.63 6.24
CA LYS A 187 17.46 0.84 7.30
C LYS A 187 16.42 1.67 8.03
N GLU A 188 15.38 1.02 8.54
CA GLU A 188 14.41 1.65 9.43
C GLU A 188 15.14 2.32 10.61
N LEU A 189 14.78 3.57 10.92
CA LEU A 189 15.40 4.39 11.96
C LEU A 189 15.46 3.66 13.30
N PHE A 190 14.42 2.89 13.63
CA PHE A 190 14.39 2.10 14.87
C PHE A 190 15.55 1.08 15.00
N ARG A 191 16.11 0.61 13.88
CA ARG A 191 17.18 -0.40 13.84
C ARG A 191 18.59 0.21 13.82
N VAL A 192 18.71 1.53 13.75
CA VAL A 192 19.98 2.22 13.60
C VAL A 192 20.23 3.07 14.84
N LYS A 193 21.43 2.94 15.41
CA LYS A 193 21.90 3.87 16.43
C LYS A 193 22.54 5.06 15.72
N ILE A 194 21.93 6.23 15.86
CA ILE A 194 22.39 7.47 15.22
C ILE A 194 23.49 8.12 16.07
N SER A 195 24.56 8.56 15.41
CA SER A 195 25.66 9.31 16.06
C SER A 195 25.32 10.78 16.29
N ASN A 196 24.65 11.42 15.31
CA ASN A 196 24.20 12.81 15.36
C ASN A 196 22.67 12.89 15.34
N PRO A 197 21.99 12.56 16.45
CA PRO A 197 20.52 12.46 16.47
C PRO A 197 19.82 13.81 16.25
N GLU A 198 20.47 14.94 16.55
CA GLU A 198 19.89 16.27 16.33
C GLU A 198 19.77 16.59 14.83
N ASP A 199 20.86 16.41 14.08
CA ASP A 199 20.88 16.58 12.62
C ASP A 199 19.82 15.69 11.93
N VAL A 200 19.69 14.42 12.38
CA VAL A 200 18.70 13.49 11.82
C VAL A 200 17.27 13.89 12.15
N LEU A 201 17.02 14.38 13.37
CA LEU A 201 15.72 14.91 13.74
C LEU A 201 15.36 16.11 12.85
N ASP A 202 16.30 17.03 12.64
CA ASP A 202 16.06 18.22 11.80
C ASP A 202 15.80 17.87 10.34
N MET A 203 16.53 16.90 9.79
CA MET A 203 16.22 16.36 8.47
C MET A 203 14.80 15.79 8.40
N ILE A 204 14.35 15.03 9.41
CA ILE A 204 12.99 14.47 9.43
C ILE A 204 11.93 15.59 9.51
N LEU A 205 12.12 16.58 10.39
CA LEU A 205 11.17 17.69 10.53
C LEU A 205 11.10 18.53 9.25
N GLU A 206 12.21 18.71 8.55
CA GLU A 206 12.25 19.36 7.25
C GLU A 206 11.49 18.56 6.17
N GLU A 207 11.61 17.24 6.16
CA GLU A 207 10.80 16.41 5.25
C GLU A 207 9.30 16.47 5.58
N ILE A 208 8.92 16.52 6.86
CA ILE A 208 7.53 16.75 7.26
C ILE A 208 7.02 18.09 6.76
N ARG A 209 7.82 19.16 6.88
CA ARG A 209 7.50 20.49 6.36
C ARG A 209 7.29 20.49 4.85
N LYS A 210 8.18 19.87 4.09
CA LYS A 210 8.05 19.72 2.62
C LYS A 210 6.81 18.94 2.21
N MET A 211 6.48 17.87 2.93
CA MET A 211 5.25 17.12 2.67
C MET A 211 4.01 17.96 2.93
N TYR A 212 4.00 18.70 4.05
CA TYR A 212 2.88 19.55 4.45
C TYR A 212 2.66 20.71 3.47
N SER A 213 3.71 21.39 3.02
CA SER A 213 3.62 22.45 1.99
C SER A 213 3.18 21.92 0.62
N ARG A 214 3.36 20.62 0.37
CA ARG A 214 2.77 19.90 -0.77
C ARG A 214 1.40 19.32 -0.48
N GLY A 215 0.75 19.73 0.58
CA GLY A 215 -0.61 19.37 0.94
C GLY A 215 -0.76 17.88 1.26
N ILE A 216 0.25 17.26 1.89
CA ILE A 216 0.20 15.88 2.37
C ILE A 216 0.59 15.84 3.84
N VAL A 217 -0.26 15.22 4.65
CA VAL A 217 0.06 14.76 6.00
C VAL A 217 0.21 13.24 5.94
N HIS A 218 1.26 12.68 6.56
CA HIS A 218 1.55 11.25 6.48
C HIS A 218 0.46 10.41 7.15
N GLY A 219 -0.03 10.82 8.31
CA GLY A 219 -1.16 10.22 9.00
C GLY A 219 -0.85 8.89 9.68
N ASP A 220 0.44 8.52 9.84
CA ASP A 220 0.92 7.38 10.64
C ASP A 220 2.47 7.39 10.77
N LEU A 221 3.07 8.57 10.92
CA LEU A 221 4.54 8.68 10.92
C LEU A 221 5.12 8.17 12.24
N SER A 222 6.18 7.36 12.14
CA SER A 222 6.92 6.82 13.28
C SER A 222 8.33 6.39 12.87
N GLN A 223 9.16 5.98 13.83
CA GLN A 223 10.51 5.45 13.60
C GLN A 223 10.57 4.17 12.75
N PHE A 224 9.44 3.51 12.50
CA PHE A 224 9.34 2.34 11.63
C PHE A 224 9.17 2.72 10.15
N ASN A 225 8.64 3.92 9.88
CA ASN A 225 8.30 4.42 8.54
C ASN A 225 9.31 5.46 8.04
N ILE A 226 10.44 5.59 8.73
CA ILE A 226 11.56 6.46 8.38
C ILE A 226 12.76 5.55 8.12
N LEU A 227 13.30 5.61 6.91
CA LEU A 227 14.55 4.95 6.54
C LEU A 227 15.71 5.94 6.68
N VAL A 228 16.87 5.46 7.10
CA VAL A 228 18.08 6.26 7.29
C VAL A 228 19.33 5.49 6.85
N ASN A 229 20.26 6.21 6.22
CA ASN A 229 21.61 5.76 5.93
C ASN A 229 22.59 6.97 6.03
N SER A 230 23.79 6.85 5.49
CA SER A 230 24.79 7.95 5.48
C SER A 230 24.37 9.16 4.65
N ASP A 231 23.48 8.98 3.69
CA ASP A 231 23.15 9.97 2.66
C ASP A 231 21.90 10.79 3.03
N GLY A 232 21.09 10.33 3.99
CA GLY A 232 19.95 11.08 4.48
C GLY A 232 18.85 10.22 5.10
N VAL A 233 17.63 10.75 5.02
CA VAL A 233 16.39 10.11 5.52
C VAL A 233 15.35 10.01 4.41
N TRP A 234 14.55 8.94 4.43
CA TRP A 234 13.41 8.78 3.53
C TRP A 234 12.17 8.37 4.30
N ILE A 235 11.05 8.98 3.95
CA ILE A 235 9.74 8.64 4.53
C ILE A 235 9.03 7.66 3.59
N ILE A 236 8.48 6.59 4.16
CA ILE A 236 7.78 5.52 3.44
C ILE A 236 6.42 5.24 4.09
N ASP A 237 5.58 4.43 3.43
CA ASP A 237 4.30 3.95 3.97
C ASP A 237 3.19 5.03 4.05
N PHE A 238 2.66 5.42 2.90
CA PHE A 238 1.62 6.48 2.79
C PHE A 238 0.14 6.02 2.66
N PRO A 239 -0.31 4.78 2.95
CA PRO A 239 -1.72 4.39 2.77
C PRO A 239 -2.68 5.08 3.74
N GLN A 240 -2.19 5.72 4.81
CA GLN A 240 -3.00 6.53 5.75
C GLN A 240 -2.88 8.04 5.53
N SER A 241 -2.15 8.46 4.48
CA SER A 241 -1.94 9.88 4.20
C SER A 241 -3.25 10.61 3.88
N VAL A 242 -3.31 11.87 4.29
CA VAL A 242 -4.45 12.75 4.02
C VAL A 242 -3.98 14.05 3.38
N ASP A 243 -4.90 14.71 2.66
CA ASP A 243 -4.67 16.06 2.18
C ASP A 243 -4.72 17.05 3.35
N THR A 244 -3.97 18.14 3.29
CA THR A 244 -3.97 19.15 4.37
C THR A 244 -5.32 19.84 4.55
N LYS A 245 -6.23 19.72 3.58
CA LYS A 245 -7.62 20.18 3.66
C LYS A 245 -8.56 19.21 4.38
N ASP A 246 -8.11 18.01 4.73
CA ASP A 246 -8.92 17.07 5.50
C ASP A 246 -9.22 17.66 6.89
N PRO A 247 -10.46 17.58 7.40
CA PRO A 247 -10.82 18.11 8.72
C PRO A 247 -9.95 17.59 9.87
N MET A 248 -9.39 16.38 9.73
CA MET A 248 -8.52 15.73 10.72
C MET A 248 -7.03 15.95 10.45
N ALA A 249 -6.65 16.65 9.37
CA ALA A 249 -5.25 16.80 8.96
C ALA A 249 -4.38 17.43 10.06
N GLN A 250 -4.93 18.41 10.79
CA GLN A 250 -4.21 19.08 11.88
C GLN A 250 -3.88 18.13 13.03
N GLU A 251 -4.85 17.31 13.45
CA GLU A 251 -4.66 16.31 14.51
C GLU A 251 -3.65 15.24 14.08
N TYR A 252 -3.72 14.80 12.82
CA TYR A 252 -2.78 13.82 12.28
C TYR A 252 -1.36 14.36 12.18
N LEU A 253 -1.18 15.61 11.76
CA LEU A 253 0.13 16.24 11.71
C LEU A 253 0.74 16.37 13.11
N GLU A 254 -0.02 16.88 14.08
CA GLU A 254 0.45 17.00 15.46
C GLU A 254 0.86 15.63 16.03
N ARG A 255 0.07 14.58 15.76
CA ARG A 255 0.38 13.23 16.20
C ARG A 255 1.64 12.68 15.54
N ASP A 256 1.81 12.89 14.23
CA ASP A 256 2.99 12.45 13.49
C ASP A 256 4.26 13.12 14.04
N VAL A 257 4.23 14.44 14.25
CA VAL A 257 5.35 15.20 14.82
C VAL A 257 5.63 14.75 16.24
N LYS A 258 4.60 14.62 17.08
CA LYS A 258 4.73 14.16 18.46
C LYS A 258 5.34 12.76 18.53
N ASN A 259 4.94 11.83 17.66
CA ASN A 259 5.51 10.48 17.63
C ASN A 259 7.01 10.50 17.33
N VAL A 260 7.44 11.36 16.40
CA VAL A 260 8.86 11.55 16.09
C VAL A 260 9.59 12.15 17.30
N LEU A 261 9.10 13.25 17.86
CA LEU A 261 9.72 13.90 19.03
C LEU A 261 9.81 12.95 20.24
N ASP A 262 8.74 12.23 20.56
CA ASP A 262 8.70 11.26 21.67
C ASP A 262 9.74 10.13 21.45
N TYR A 263 9.95 9.69 20.21
CA TYR A 263 11.01 8.71 19.90
C TYR A 263 12.41 9.26 20.16
N PHE A 264 12.70 10.50 19.74
CA PHE A 264 14.01 11.13 19.94
C PHE A 264 14.27 11.49 21.41
N GLU A 265 13.26 11.93 22.15
CA GLU A 265 13.38 12.19 23.59
C GLU A 265 13.68 10.88 24.35
N ARG A 266 12.93 9.81 24.07
CA ARG A 266 13.12 8.53 24.75
C ARG A 266 14.45 7.86 24.39
N THR A 267 14.87 7.93 23.13
CA THR A 267 16.05 7.18 22.63
C THR A 267 17.35 7.96 22.82
N TYR A 268 17.32 9.28 22.62
CA TYR A 268 18.51 10.12 22.55
C TYR A 268 18.51 11.27 23.57
N ARG A 269 17.45 11.41 24.38
CA ARG A 269 17.26 12.54 25.33
C ARG A 269 17.28 13.91 24.65
N LEU A 270 16.91 13.95 23.37
CA LEU A 270 16.72 15.20 22.63
C LEU A 270 15.28 15.66 22.77
N LYS A 271 15.10 16.86 23.29
CA LYS A 271 13.79 17.46 23.48
C LYS A 271 13.67 18.72 22.64
N LYS A 272 12.63 18.80 21.82
CA LYS A 272 12.18 20.02 21.15
C LYS A 272 10.75 20.31 21.57
N ASP A 273 10.39 21.59 21.63
CA ASP A 273 9.02 21.98 21.96
C ASP A 273 8.09 21.70 20.77
N LEU A 274 6.97 21.01 21.03
CA LEU A 274 6.04 20.63 19.97
C LEU A 274 5.42 21.87 19.31
N LYS A 275 5.12 22.92 20.07
CA LYS A 275 4.47 24.12 19.53
C LYS A 275 5.41 24.85 18.58
N GLU A 276 6.67 25.04 18.98
CA GLU A 276 7.70 25.65 18.12
C GLU A 276 7.92 24.85 16.82
N VAL A 277 7.99 23.52 16.92
CA VAL A 277 8.14 22.65 15.74
C VAL A 277 6.91 22.72 14.83
N MET A 278 5.71 22.77 15.39
CA MET A 278 4.48 22.90 14.61
C MET A 278 4.36 24.26 13.93
N GLU A 279 4.81 25.35 14.58
CA GLU A 279 4.92 26.67 13.97
C GLU A 279 5.92 26.64 12.79
N TYR A 280 7.10 26.06 12.99
CA TYR A 280 8.11 25.86 11.93
C TYR A 280 7.55 25.13 10.69
N ILE A 281 6.88 24.00 10.90
CA ILE A 281 6.31 23.17 9.82
C ILE A 281 5.26 23.94 9.01
N LYS A 282 4.54 24.87 9.63
CA LYS A 282 3.44 25.61 9.00
C LYS A 282 3.85 26.94 8.39
N ASP A 283 5.04 27.46 8.72
CA ASP A 283 5.47 28.81 8.35
C ASP A 283 5.60 29.04 6.83
N GLU A 284 5.68 27.98 6.03
CA GLU A 284 5.78 28.03 4.55
C GLU A 284 4.62 27.33 3.81
N ALA A 285 3.49 27.08 4.50
CA ALA A 285 2.35 26.34 3.96
C ALA A 285 1.22 27.23 3.39
#